data_AF-A0A9Q4KSF1-F1
#
_entry.id   AF-A0A9Q4KSF1-F1
#
_cell.length_a   1.000
_cell.length_b   1.000
_cell.length_c   1.000
_cell.angle_alpha   90.00
_cell.angle_beta   90.00
_cell.angle_gamma   90.00
#
_symmetry.space_group_name_H-M   'P 1'
#
loop_
_entity.id
_entity.type
_entity.pdbx_description
1 polymer ?
#
loop_
_entity_poly.entity_id
_entity_poly.type
_entity_poly.pdbx_seq_one_letter_code
_entity_poly.pdbx_strand_id
1 'polypeptide(L)'
;MDMSIPIPAHPSDLARVIAALANSGGGCFIVDAEYEQGRKALTTALTDIMPQPVFSGTKIRDSPEEKRPLLINGIVCPAHLSVWEEEKGLIVTVTPGDAFCTLKGEVIVFEGENIRTLTIADVVRISGSGG
;
A
#
# COMPACT_ATOMS: atom_id res chain seq x y z
N MET A 1 -8.60 3.44 6.13
CA MET A 1 -8.84 4.85 5.75
C MET A 1 -9.38 4.87 4.33
N ASP A 2 -10.43 5.63 4.02
CA ASP A 2 -10.96 5.74 2.65
C ASP A 2 -10.53 7.10 2.08
N MET A 3 -9.67 7.09 1.05
CA MET A 3 -9.27 8.31 0.36
C MET A 3 -10.08 8.47 -0.92
N SER A 4 -11.08 9.34 -0.86
CA SER A 4 -11.90 9.73 -2.02
C SER A 4 -11.20 10.72 -2.96
N ILE A 5 -9.91 11.01 -2.74
CA ILE A 5 -9.12 11.95 -3.56
C ILE A 5 -8.40 11.14 -4.65
N PRO A 6 -8.64 11.44 -5.95
CA PRO A 6 -7.92 10.81 -7.04
C PRO A 6 -6.42 11.15 -6.97
N ILE A 7 -5.59 10.11 -7.06
CA ILE A 7 -4.13 10.20 -7.06
C ILE A 7 -3.65 10.08 -8.52
N PRO A 8 -2.82 11.01 -9.01
CA PRO A 8 -2.24 10.90 -10.34
C PRO A 8 -1.48 9.59 -10.54
N ALA A 9 -1.49 9.03 -11.75
CA ALA A 9 -0.73 7.83 -12.10
C ALA A 9 0.79 8.06 -12.26
N HIS A 10 1.39 8.82 -11.34
CA HIS A 10 2.84 8.98 -11.25
C HIS A 10 3.42 7.96 -10.26
N PRO A 11 4.43 7.16 -10.66
CA PRO A 11 4.96 6.10 -9.80
C PRO A 11 5.42 6.57 -8.41
N SER A 12 5.99 7.77 -8.30
CA SER A 12 6.44 8.34 -7.02
C SER A 12 5.29 8.64 -6.07
N ASP A 13 4.19 9.18 -6.58
CA ASP A 13 3.03 9.57 -5.78
C ASP A 13 2.29 8.32 -5.32
N LEU A 14 2.12 7.36 -6.23
CA LEU A 14 1.56 6.04 -5.93
C LEU A 14 2.39 5.32 -4.87
N ALA A 15 3.72 5.27 -5.01
CA ALA A 15 4.59 4.57 -4.06
C ALA A 15 4.49 5.17 -2.66
N ARG A 16 4.46 6.50 -2.57
CA ARG A 16 4.32 7.25 -1.32
C ARG A 16 2.98 6.98 -0.64
N VAL A 17 1.87 6.99 -1.41
CA VAL A 17 0.52 6.70 -0.88
C VAL A 17 0.41 5.24 -0.43
N ILE A 18 0.90 4.29 -1.22
CA ILE A 18 0.86 2.86 -0.89
C ILE A 18 1.64 2.58 0.39
N ALA A 19 2.88 3.09 0.50
CA ALA A 19 3.70 2.93 1.70
C ALA A 19 3.03 3.56 2.93
N ALA A 20 2.49 4.77 2.78
CA ALA A 20 1.77 5.47 3.84
C ALA A 20 0.54 4.69 4.32
N LEU A 21 -0.30 4.19 3.40
CA LEU A 21 -1.47 3.37 3.75
C LEU A 21 -1.06 2.06 4.43
N ALA A 22 -0.09 1.34 3.86
CA ALA A 22 0.40 0.08 4.42
C ALA A 22 0.88 0.25 5.87
N ASN A 23 1.56 1.37 6.18
CA ASN A 23 2.06 1.67 7.52
C ASN A 23 1.00 2.25 8.48
N SER A 24 -0.18 2.62 7.97
CA SER A 24 -1.23 3.32 8.75
C SER A 24 -2.52 2.51 8.89
N GLY A 25 -2.44 1.18 8.77
CA GLY A 25 -3.59 0.29 8.93
C GLY A 25 -4.39 0.03 7.64
N GLY A 26 -3.88 0.47 6.50
CA GLY A 26 -4.44 0.17 5.18
C GLY A 26 -5.56 1.12 4.75
N GLY A 27 -6.14 0.82 3.60
CA GLY A 27 -7.19 1.65 3.02
C GLY A 27 -7.35 1.49 1.54
N CYS A 28 -8.12 2.40 0.95
CA CYS A 28 -8.32 2.49 -0.49
C CYS A 28 -8.04 3.89 -1.01
N PHE A 29 -7.59 3.96 -2.25
CA PHE A 29 -7.42 5.20 -3.00
C PHE A 29 -7.73 4.96 -4.48
N ILE A 30 -8.05 6.04 -5.20
CA ILE A 30 -8.36 6.00 -6.63
C ILE A 30 -7.14 6.50 -7.39
N VAL A 31 -6.75 5.78 -8.44
CA VAL A 31 -5.74 6.23 -9.42
C VAL A 31 -6.46 6.88 -10.59
N ASP A 32 -6.15 8.15 -10.84
CA ASP A 32 -6.68 8.94 -11.95
C ASP A 32 -5.93 8.62 -13.25
N ALA A 33 -6.24 7.46 -13.84
CA ALA A 33 -5.76 7.02 -15.15
C ALA A 33 -6.61 5.89 -15.72
N GLU A 34 -6.44 5.63 -17.03
CA GLU A 34 -6.94 4.39 -17.64
C GLU A 34 -6.25 3.15 -17.06
N TYR A 35 -6.95 2.01 -17.09
CA TYR A 35 -6.52 0.78 -16.43
C TYR A 35 -5.07 0.36 -16.76
N GLU A 36 -4.69 0.28 -18.04
CA GLU A 36 -3.35 -0.16 -18.43
C GLU A 36 -2.25 0.84 -18.01
N GLN A 37 -2.53 2.14 -18.10
CA GLN A 37 -1.60 3.17 -17.66
C GLN A 37 -1.43 3.14 -16.14
N GLY A 38 -2.53 3.08 -15.39
CA GLY A 38 -2.52 2.98 -13.94
C GLY A 38 -1.83 1.70 -13.46
N ARG A 39 -2.11 0.55 -14.08
CA ARG A 39 -1.46 -0.72 -13.76
C ARG A 39 0.05 -0.69 -13.97
N LYS A 40 0.50 -0.09 -15.08
CA LYS A 40 1.93 0.11 -15.35
C LYS A 40 2.58 1.03 -14.32
N ALA A 41 1.93 2.14 -13.99
CA ALA A 41 2.41 3.08 -12.98
C ALA A 41 2.49 2.44 -11.59
N LEU A 42 1.48 1.65 -11.19
CA LEU A 42 1.45 0.91 -9.94
C LEU A 42 2.58 -0.12 -9.87
N THR A 43 2.76 -0.92 -10.93
CA THR A 43 3.85 -1.92 -10.95
C THR A 43 5.21 -1.25 -10.82
N THR A 44 5.40 -0.09 -11.46
CA THR A 44 6.62 0.72 -11.33
C THR A 44 6.77 1.31 -9.92
N ALA A 45 5.69 1.76 -9.30
CA ALA A 45 5.70 2.29 -7.94
C ALA A 45 6.13 1.23 -6.92
N LEU A 46 5.64 -0.01 -7.08
CA LEU A 46 5.90 -1.10 -6.16
C LEU A 46 7.36 -1.53 -6.11
N THR A 47 8.15 -1.31 -7.17
CA THR A 47 9.58 -1.66 -7.16
C THR A 47 10.39 -0.78 -6.22
N ASP A 48 9.89 0.40 -5.87
CA ASP A 48 10.58 1.34 -4.99
C ASP A 48 10.26 1.10 -3.49
N ILE A 49 9.30 0.22 -3.18
CA ILE A 49 8.83 -0.06 -1.82
C ILE A 49 9.46 -1.36 -1.30
N MET A 50 9.95 -1.33 -0.05
CA MET A 50 10.53 -2.49 0.63
C MET A 50 9.92 -2.71 2.03
N PRO A 51 9.45 -3.92 2.39
CA PRO A 51 9.41 -5.13 1.57
C PRO A 51 8.44 -4.95 0.38
N GLN A 52 8.77 -5.56 -0.76
CA GLN A 52 8.00 -5.39 -1.98
C GLN A 52 6.55 -5.86 -1.77
N PRO A 53 5.55 -4.97 -1.91
CA PRO A 53 4.16 -5.37 -1.75
C PRO A 53 3.73 -6.37 -2.81
N VAL A 54 2.88 -7.33 -2.41
CA VAL A 54 2.33 -8.33 -3.31
C VAL A 54 1.14 -7.73 -4.06
N PHE A 55 1.17 -7.83 -5.38
CA PHE A 55 0.12 -7.35 -6.25
C PHE A 55 -0.74 -8.51 -6.75
N SER A 56 -2.02 -8.55 -6.38
CA SER A 56 -3.00 -9.45 -7.01
C SER A 56 -3.91 -8.63 -7.93
N GLY A 57 -3.76 -8.81 -9.24
CA GLY A 57 -4.59 -8.14 -10.24
C GLY A 57 -5.96 -8.81 -10.42
N THR A 58 -7.01 -7.97 -10.47
CA THR A 58 -8.41 -8.24 -10.84
C THR A 58 -9.01 -9.55 -10.31
N LYS A 59 -9.56 -9.49 -9.09
CA LYS A 59 -10.63 -10.40 -8.71
C LYS A 59 -11.97 -9.74 -9.04
N ILE A 60 -12.78 -10.47 -9.79
CA ILE A 60 -14.23 -10.26 -9.76
C ILE A 60 -14.63 -10.21 -8.28
N ARG A 61 -15.52 -9.28 -7.91
CA ARG A 61 -15.90 -8.90 -6.53
C ARG A 61 -16.27 -10.08 -5.60
N ASP A 62 -16.45 -11.28 -6.15
CA ASP A 62 -16.88 -12.52 -5.50
C ASP A 62 -15.87 -13.68 -5.53
N SER A 63 -14.57 -13.46 -5.81
CA SER A 63 -13.59 -14.54 -5.62
C SER A 63 -13.27 -14.72 -4.14
N PRO A 64 -13.42 -15.94 -3.58
CA PRO A 64 -13.10 -16.21 -2.18
C PRO A 64 -11.66 -15.79 -1.89
N GLU A 65 -11.46 -15.16 -0.73
CA GLU A 65 -10.15 -14.82 -0.17
C GLU A 65 -9.15 -15.93 -0.52
N GLU A 66 -8.18 -15.63 -1.40
CA GLU A 66 -7.08 -16.56 -1.58
C GLU A 66 -6.38 -16.61 -0.24
N LYS A 67 -6.47 -17.80 0.36
CA LYS A 67 -5.89 -18.22 1.62
C LYS A 67 -4.73 -17.30 2.00
N ARG A 68 -4.96 -16.53 3.08
CA ARG A 68 -3.89 -15.92 3.87
C ARG A 68 -2.75 -16.95 3.93
N PRO A 69 -1.51 -16.63 3.54
CA PRO A 69 -0.42 -17.53 3.81
C PRO A 69 -0.45 -17.77 5.33
N LEU A 70 -0.73 -19.03 5.69
CA LEU A 70 -0.60 -19.52 7.05
C LEU A 70 0.74 -19.01 7.55
N LEU A 71 0.75 -18.35 8.71
CA LEU A 71 1.95 -17.93 9.42
C LEU A 71 3.00 -19.05 9.39
N ILE A 72 3.91 -18.99 8.43
CA ILE A 72 5.14 -19.76 8.45
C ILE A 72 6.07 -18.88 9.27
N ASN A 73 6.24 -19.25 10.54
CA ASN A 73 7.14 -18.59 11.49
C ASN A 73 8.42 -18.13 10.79
N GLY A 74 8.64 -16.81 10.72
CA GLY A 74 9.86 -16.18 10.21
C GLY A 74 9.78 -15.50 8.85
N ILE A 75 8.64 -15.54 8.14
CA ILE A 75 8.46 -14.81 6.87
C ILE A 75 7.83 -13.45 7.16
N VAL A 76 8.55 -12.36 6.86
CA VAL A 76 7.99 -11.01 6.84
C VAL A 76 6.85 -10.98 5.82
N CYS A 77 5.60 -10.81 6.28
CA CYS A 77 4.46 -10.67 5.40
C CYS A 77 4.45 -9.25 4.81
N PRO A 78 4.64 -9.06 3.50
CA PRO A 78 4.59 -7.74 2.88
C PRO A 78 3.14 -7.24 2.78
N ALA A 79 2.97 -5.93 2.54
CA ALA A 79 1.66 -5.38 2.23
C ALA A 79 1.07 -6.02 0.95
N HIS A 80 -0.26 -6.05 0.87
CA HIS A 80 -0.98 -6.63 -0.25
C HIS A 80 -1.83 -5.58 -0.96
N LEU A 81 -1.79 -5.59 -2.29
CA LEU A 81 -2.58 -4.69 -3.14
C LEU A 81 -3.59 -5.47 -3.96
N SER A 82 -4.84 -5.02 -3.88
CA SER A 82 -5.93 -5.46 -4.75
C SER A 82 -6.37 -4.29 -5.61
N VAL A 83 -6.55 -4.51 -6.91
CA VAL A 83 -6.91 -3.46 -7.87
C VAL A 83 -8.17 -3.82 -8.64
N TRP A 84 -9.05 -2.83 -8.77
CA TRP A 84 -10.35 -2.93 -9.44
C TRP A 84 -10.49 -1.77 -10.41
N GLU A 85 -11.05 -2.03 -11.59
CA GLU A 85 -11.39 -0.99 -12.55
C GLU A 85 -12.78 -0.40 -12.22
N GLU A 86 -12.90 0.93 -12.27
CA GLU A 86 -14.14 1.67 -12.10
C GLU A 86 -14.25 2.76 -13.18
N GLU A 87 -15.46 3.27 -13.46
CA GLU A 87 -15.71 4.31 -14.47
C GLU A 87 -14.85 5.57 -14.32
N LYS A 88 -14.32 5.83 -13.11
CA LYS A 88 -13.52 7.02 -12.77
C LYS A 88 -12.02 6.76 -12.62
N GLY A 89 -11.54 5.54 -12.88
CA GLY A 89 -10.13 5.16 -12.73
C GLY A 89 -9.95 3.79 -12.07
N LEU A 90 -8.78 3.56 -11.46
CA LEU A 90 -8.52 2.30 -10.76
C LEU A 90 -8.67 2.49 -9.26
N ILE A 91 -9.54 1.71 -8.63
CA ILE A 91 -9.56 1.62 -7.17
C ILE A 91 -8.45 0.64 -6.75
N VAL A 92 -7.56 1.12 -5.89
CA VAL A 92 -6.49 0.32 -5.28
C VAL A 92 -6.78 0.19 -3.79
N THR A 93 -6.88 -1.05 -3.32
CA THR A 93 -7.00 -1.38 -1.89
C THR A 93 -5.66 -1.90 -1.39
N VAL A 94 -5.16 -1.29 -0.31
CA VAL A 94 -3.91 -1.65 0.36
C VAL A 94 -4.24 -2.29 1.70
N THR A 95 -3.84 -3.55 1.85
CA THR A 95 -3.89 -4.29 3.10
C THR A 95 -2.50 -4.31 3.73
N PRO A 96 -2.32 -3.89 5.00
CA PRO A 96 -1.03 -3.92 5.68
C PRO A 96 -0.47 -5.34 5.77
N GLY A 97 0.86 -5.42 5.74
CA GLY A 97 1.60 -6.62 6.15
C GLY A 97 2.02 -6.55 7.61
N ASP A 98 2.96 -7.41 8.00
CA ASP A 98 3.50 -7.49 9.37
C ASP A 98 4.73 -6.59 9.57
N ALA A 99 5.23 -5.95 8.50
CA ALA A 99 6.39 -5.07 8.54
C ALA A 99 6.10 -3.71 7.92
N PHE A 100 6.84 -2.70 8.40
CA PHE A 100 6.82 -1.37 7.82
C PHE A 100 7.33 -1.39 6.38
N CYS A 101 6.56 -0.77 5.50
CA CYS A 101 6.96 -0.43 4.14
C CYS A 101 7.87 0.80 4.17
N THR A 102 9.01 0.70 3.51
CA THR A 102 9.98 1.78 3.34
C THR A 102 10.02 2.20 1.88
N LEU A 103 10.16 3.50 1.65
CA LEU A 103 10.42 4.07 0.33
C LEU A 103 11.81 4.70 0.38
N LYS A 104 12.77 4.16 -0.39
CA LYS A 104 14.18 4.60 -0.36
C LYS A 104 14.80 4.63 1.05
N GLY A 105 14.39 3.71 1.92
CA GLY A 105 14.86 3.60 3.31
C GLY A 105 14.11 4.47 4.33
N GLU A 106 13.09 5.21 3.90
CA GLU A 106 12.26 6.04 4.77
C GLU A 106 10.91 5.38 5.06
N VAL A 107 10.47 5.41 6.32
CA VAL A 107 9.11 4.96 6.68
C VAL A 107 8.17 6.15 6.52
N ILE A 108 7.11 5.97 5.75
CA ILE A 108 6.13 7.03 5.47
C ILE A 108 4.79 6.61 6.05
N VAL A 109 4.07 7.51 6.72
CA VAL A 109 2.77 7.24 7.36
C VAL A 109 1.76 8.35 7.05
N PHE A 110 0.48 8.04 7.24
CA PHE A 110 -0.58 9.04 7.35
C PHE A 110 -0.73 9.49 8.80
N GLU A 111 -0.71 10.80 9.01
CA GLU A 111 -1.06 11.46 10.27
C GLU A 111 -2.25 12.39 9.99
N GLY A 112 -3.47 11.88 10.21
CA GLY A 112 -4.69 12.51 9.73
C GLY A 112 -4.75 12.50 8.20
N GLU A 113 -4.86 13.67 7.58
CA GLU A 113 -4.92 13.83 6.11
C GLU A 113 -3.53 14.06 5.47
N ASN A 114 -2.47 14.14 6.28
CA ASN A 114 -1.13 14.47 5.80
C ASN A 114 -0.23 13.24 5.75
N ILE A 115 0.64 13.20 4.73
CA ILE A 115 1.69 12.18 4.63
C ILE A 115 2.96 12.70 5.28
N ARG A 116 3.43 12.00 6.32
CA ARG A 116 4.63 12.32 7.08
C ARG A 116 5.68 11.22 6.94
N THR A 117 6.94 11.63 6.83
CA THR A 117 8.09 10.73 6.95
C THR A 117 8.48 10.57 8.41
N LEU A 118 8.66 9.33 8.85
CA LEU A 118 9.13 8.97 10.18
C LEU A 118 10.63 8.76 10.19
N THR A 119 11.27 9.21 11.27
CA THR A 119 12.66 8.84 11.55
C THR A 119 12.74 7.45 12.17
N ILE A 120 13.93 6.85 12.19
CA ILE A 120 14.16 5.56 12.89
C ILE A 120 13.72 5.65 14.36
N ALA A 121 13.96 6.80 15.02
CA ALA A 121 13.57 7.00 16.41
C ALA A 121 12.04 6.98 16.59
N ASP A 122 11.29 7.58 15.65
CA ASP A 122 9.82 7.55 15.66
C ASP A 122 9.29 6.12 15.49
N VAL A 123 9.88 5.38 14.55
CA VAL A 123 9.52 3.97 14.28
C VAL A 123 9.75 3.09 15.51
N VAL A 124 10.90 3.22 16.16
CA VAL A 124 11.21 2.46 17.39
C VAL A 124 10.25 2.81 18.52
N ARG A 125 9.87 4.09 18.67
CA ARG A 125 8.92 4.53 19.69
C ARG A 125 7.53 3.93 19.47
N ILE A 126 7.06 3.87 18.22
CA ILE A 126 5.76 3.29 17.86
C ILE A 126 5.77 1.78 18.12
N SER A 127 6.81 1.06 17.67
CA SER A 127 6.92 -0.39 17.85
C SER A 127 7.16 -0.82 19.30
N GLY A 128 7.85 0.00 20.10
CA GLY A 128 8.18 -0.30 21.50
C GLY A 128 7.06 -0.01 22.51
N SER A 129 5.92 0.54 22.08
CA SER A 129 4.81 0.91 22.98
C SER A 129 3.73 -0.18 23.10
N GLY A 130 3.84 -1.28 22.36
CA GLY A 130 2.98 -2.47 22.49
C GLY A 130 3.59 -3.48 23.45
N GLY A 131 3.45 -3.24 24.75
CA GLY A 131 3.75 -4.19 25.83
C GLY A 131 2.48 -4.87 26.35
#